data_AF-J7RTS3-F1
#
_entry.id   AF-J7RTS3-F1
#
_cell.length_a   1.000
_cell.length_b   1.000
_cell.length_c   1.000
_cell.angle_alpha   90.00
_cell.angle_beta   90.00
_cell.angle_gamma   90.00
#
_symmetry.space_group_name_H-M   'P 1'
#
loop_
_entity.id
_entity.type
_entity.pdbx_description
1 polymer ?
#
loop_
_entity_poly.entity_id
_entity_poly.type
_entity_poly.pdbx_seq_one_letter_code
_entity_poly.pdbx_strand_id
1 'polypeptide(L)'
;MSNPFDLLGNDIEDPSAAVVVPPKEITKKNTSSKKADVPPPSANPARANKNRKGPTGNEGALKDKTAGRQNNRSQDVPSSGAARRDNSRKQTDRHSRTGKADTGKRVRQGWGDDKKELASEQAAEADAEAEIEADSEEKKSAIKNISLEDYLKTQDASALDKHVEAKKVEPLENAKLFVKEEEVFVAPTKVKTTKSKQLKTKQFLDFDVSFKDNNSQGRPRRNFDNDNRNRNNNNRNNDSRRGGKAPRKPKTNSNGNAVEKDNSIDTMNLPTLA
;
A
#
# COMPACT_ATOMS: atom_id res chain seq x y z
N MET A 1 28.41 -50.34 -42.54
CA MET A 1 29.13 -49.42 -43.45
C MET A 1 30.23 -48.77 -42.63
N SER A 2 31.48 -49.11 -42.95
CA SER A 2 32.69 -48.61 -42.28
C SER A 2 32.98 -47.17 -42.67
N ASN A 3 33.57 -46.41 -41.74
CA ASN A 3 33.99 -45.03 -41.97
C ASN A 3 35.10 -44.99 -43.06
N PRO A 4 34.93 -44.29 -44.20
CA PRO A 4 35.93 -44.26 -45.26
C PRO A 4 37.24 -43.56 -44.89
N PHE A 5 37.26 -42.81 -43.78
CA PHE A 5 38.46 -42.15 -43.27
C PHE A 5 39.32 -43.03 -42.34
N ASP A 6 38.88 -44.24 -42.00
CA ASP A 6 39.66 -45.22 -41.20
C ASP A 6 40.84 -45.81 -41.99
N LEU A 7 40.82 -45.71 -43.32
CA LEU A 7 41.90 -46.16 -44.22
C LEU A 7 43.03 -45.14 -44.38
N LEU A 8 42.85 -43.92 -43.88
CA LEU A 8 43.85 -42.84 -43.92
C LEU A 8 44.71 -42.86 -42.65
N GLY A 9 45.32 -44.01 -42.34
CA GLY A 9 46.61 -44.15 -41.63
C GLY A 9 46.92 -43.31 -40.38
N ASN A 10 45.93 -42.70 -39.73
CA ASN A 10 46.08 -41.88 -38.53
C ASN A 10 45.35 -42.57 -37.37
N ASP A 11 45.47 -43.89 -37.29
CA ASP A 11 45.27 -44.58 -36.02
C ASP A 11 46.31 -44.02 -35.04
N ILE A 12 45.91 -43.76 -33.80
CA ILE A 12 46.80 -43.17 -32.79
C ILE A 12 47.90 -44.21 -32.53
N GLU A 13 49.07 -44.05 -33.17
CA GLU A 13 50.21 -44.99 -33.07
C GLU A 13 50.83 -45.10 -31.67
N ASP A 14 50.37 -44.27 -30.71
CA ASP A 14 50.80 -44.35 -29.32
C ASP A 14 49.62 -44.66 -28.38
N PRO A 15 49.04 -45.87 -28.47
CA PRO A 15 47.95 -46.28 -27.60
C PRO A 15 48.53 -46.56 -26.21
N SER A 16 48.57 -45.51 -25.39
CA SER A 16 48.97 -45.57 -23.99
C SER A 16 50.44 -45.91 -23.79
N ALA A 17 51.24 -44.86 -23.57
CA ALA A 17 52.44 -44.89 -22.75
C ALA A 17 52.38 -46.07 -21.77
N ALA A 18 53.29 -47.03 -21.96
CA ALA A 18 53.36 -48.29 -21.20
C ALA A 18 52.97 -48.04 -19.74
N VAL A 19 52.06 -48.85 -19.19
CA VAL A 19 51.53 -48.71 -17.83
C VAL A 19 52.69 -48.50 -16.86
N VAL A 20 52.99 -47.23 -16.57
CA VAL A 20 54.11 -46.87 -15.70
C VAL A 20 53.64 -47.25 -14.31
N VAL A 21 54.21 -48.34 -13.80
CA VAL A 21 54.02 -48.77 -12.41
C VAL A 21 54.26 -47.54 -11.53
N PRO A 22 53.42 -47.26 -10.52
CA PRO A 22 53.64 -46.13 -9.63
C PRO A 22 55.08 -46.15 -9.12
N PRO A 23 55.74 -44.97 -9.02
CA PRO A 23 57.13 -44.90 -8.63
C PRO A 23 57.32 -45.53 -7.24
N LYS A 24 58.50 -46.12 -7.02
CA LYS A 24 58.86 -46.68 -5.71
C LYS A 24 58.77 -45.60 -4.63
N GLU A 25 58.21 -45.96 -3.49
CA GLU A 25 58.06 -45.04 -2.34
C GLU A 25 59.43 -44.70 -1.74
N ILE A 26 59.84 -43.44 -1.87
CA ILE A 26 61.06 -42.91 -1.27
C ILE A 26 60.64 -41.87 -0.22
N THR A 27 60.90 -42.16 1.05
CA THR A 27 60.54 -41.27 2.17
C THR A 27 61.72 -40.39 2.59
N LYS A 28 61.52 -39.07 2.62
CA LYS A 28 62.53 -38.12 3.11
C LYS A 28 62.70 -38.28 4.62
N LYS A 29 63.91 -38.59 5.08
CA LYS A 29 64.23 -38.64 6.51
C LYS A 29 64.29 -37.21 7.08
N ASN A 30 63.72 -37.02 8.28
CA ASN A 30 63.71 -35.76 9.00
C ASN A 30 64.70 -35.83 10.17
N THR A 31 65.56 -34.82 10.31
CA THR A 31 66.56 -34.71 11.38
C THR A 31 65.99 -34.15 12.69
N SER A 32 64.70 -33.83 12.73
CA SER A 32 64.00 -33.34 13.91
C SER A 32 64.04 -34.36 15.05
N SER A 33 64.45 -33.90 16.24
CA SER A 33 64.40 -34.67 17.48
C SER A 33 62.99 -34.79 18.09
N LYS A 34 62.00 -34.09 17.55
CA LYS A 34 60.65 -34.00 18.13
C LYS A 34 59.87 -35.28 17.82
N LYS A 35 59.26 -35.85 18.86
CA LYS A 35 58.47 -37.10 18.79
C LYS A 35 56.99 -36.90 19.11
N ALA A 36 56.62 -35.73 19.64
CA ALA A 36 55.24 -35.38 19.93
C ALA A 36 54.56 -34.87 18.65
N ASP A 37 53.34 -35.36 18.40
CA ASP A 37 52.46 -34.83 17.35
C ASP A 37 51.70 -33.61 17.89
N VAL A 38 52.48 -32.55 18.15
CA VAL A 38 51.98 -31.28 18.66
C VAL A 38 52.45 -30.19 17.70
N PRO A 39 51.55 -29.29 17.24
CA PRO A 39 51.95 -28.20 16.38
C PRO A 39 52.99 -27.32 17.08
N PRO A 40 53.95 -26.74 16.33
CA PRO A 40 54.97 -25.88 16.92
C PRO A 40 54.32 -24.65 17.57
N PRO A 41 54.98 -24.01 18.55
CA PRO A 41 54.44 -22.82 19.24
C PRO A 41 54.19 -21.64 18.30
N SER A 42 54.80 -21.64 17.11
CA SER A 42 54.54 -20.64 16.06
C SER A 42 53.16 -20.78 15.40
N ALA A 43 52.49 -21.93 15.51
CA ALA A 43 51.16 -22.20 14.98
C ALA A 43 50.04 -21.61 15.86
N ASN A 44 50.20 -20.36 16.30
CA ASN A 44 49.24 -19.66 17.16
C ASN A 44 48.13 -19.01 16.31
N PRO A 45 46.84 -19.37 16.49
CA PRO A 45 45.73 -18.76 15.74
C PRO A 45 45.56 -17.27 16.03
N ALA A 46 46.02 -16.77 17.18
CA ALA A 46 45.99 -15.33 17.50
C ALA A 46 46.89 -14.49 16.59
N ARG A 47 47.86 -15.11 15.90
CA ARG A 47 48.73 -14.44 14.92
C ARG A 47 48.09 -14.34 13.53
N ALA A 48 46.86 -14.87 13.35
CA ALA A 48 46.18 -14.81 12.06
C ALA A 48 45.80 -13.36 11.69
N ASN A 49 46.06 -12.97 10.43
CA ASN A 49 45.63 -11.68 9.92
C ASN A 49 44.11 -11.70 9.66
N LYS A 50 43.35 -10.98 10.50
CA LYS A 50 41.88 -10.93 10.48
C LYS A 50 41.30 -10.49 9.14
N ASN A 51 41.97 -9.60 8.42
CA ASN A 51 41.51 -9.03 7.14
C ASN A 51 42.47 -9.38 5.99
N ARG A 52 43.01 -10.60 5.99
CA ARG A 52 43.84 -11.07 4.88
C ARG A 52 43.05 -10.96 3.57
N LYS A 53 43.61 -10.28 2.57
CA LYS A 53 42.98 -10.08 1.26
C LYS A 53 42.62 -11.43 0.65
N GLY A 54 41.33 -11.67 0.48
CA GLY A 54 40.77 -12.85 -0.18
C GLY A 54 40.34 -12.54 -1.62
N PRO A 55 40.14 -13.57 -2.44
CA PRO A 55 39.51 -13.40 -3.75
C PRO A 55 38.07 -12.89 -3.58
N THR A 56 37.62 -11.98 -4.45
CA THR A 56 36.26 -11.39 -4.43
C THR A 56 35.56 -11.59 -5.78
N GLY A 57 34.26 -11.29 -5.84
CA GLY A 57 33.46 -11.41 -7.06
C GLY A 57 33.43 -12.85 -7.59
N ASN A 58 33.49 -13.01 -8.92
CA ASN A 58 33.45 -14.31 -9.60
C ASN A 58 34.63 -15.20 -9.21
N GLU A 59 35.83 -14.62 -9.04
CA GLU A 59 37.02 -15.36 -8.62
C GLU A 59 36.87 -15.91 -7.20
N GLY A 60 36.24 -15.13 -6.30
CA GLY A 60 35.88 -15.58 -4.97
C GLY A 60 34.86 -16.71 -4.99
N ALA A 61 33.83 -16.61 -5.83
CA ALA A 61 32.78 -17.62 -5.96
C ALA A 61 33.31 -18.97 -6.48
N LEU A 62 34.27 -18.95 -7.42
CA LEU A 62 34.90 -20.17 -7.95
C LEU A 62 35.91 -20.80 -6.97
N LYS A 63 36.62 -19.97 -6.18
CA LYS A 63 37.60 -20.44 -5.18
C LYS A 63 37.00 -20.81 -3.83
N ASP A 64 35.75 -20.45 -3.58
CA ASP A 64 35.04 -20.83 -2.36
C ASP A 64 34.75 -22.33 -2.35
N LYS A 65 35.48 -23.06 -1.50
CA LYS A 65 35.35 -24.51 -1.37
C LYS A 65 34.10 -24.96 -0.63
N THR A 66 33.36 -24.05 -0.01
CA THR A 66 32.12 -24.37 0.72
C THR A 66 30.88 -24.25 -0.15
N ALA A 67 31.00 -23.59 -1.31
CA ALA A 67 29.94 -23.47 -2.29
C ALA A 67 29.81 -24.72 -3.18
N GLY A 68 28.71 -24.81 -3.93
CA GLY A 68 28.52 -25.81 -4.97
C GLY A 68 27.68 -27.02 -4.59
N ARG A 69 27.27 -27.77 -5.62
CA ARG A 69 26.30 -28.87 -5.50
C ARG A 69 26.82 -30.02 -4.63
N GLN A 70 28.09 -30.37 -4.74
CA GLN A 70 28.68 -31.49 -4.00
C GLN A 70 28.60 -31.26 -2.49
N ASN A 71 28.91 -30.04 -2.05
CA ASN A 71 28.81 -29.66 -0.63
C ASN A 71 27.36 -29.63 -0.16
N ASN A 72 26.44 -29.03 -0.94
CA ASN A 72 25.02 -29.02 -0.58
C ASN A 72 24.43 -30.44 -0.49
N ARG A 73 24.95 -31.39 -1.27
CA ARG A 73 24.45 -32.77 -1.28
C ARG A 73 24.90 -33.58 -0.07
N SER A 74 26.06 -33.27 0.50
CA SER A 74 26.57 -33.93 1.71
C SER A 74 26.00 -33.35 3.01
N GLN A 75 25.29 -32.20 2.95
CA GLN A 75 24.60 -31.64 4.11
C GLN A 75 23.21 -32.28 4.30
N ASP A 76 22.82 -32.44 5.56
CA ASP A 76 21.48 -32.90 5.92
C ASP A 76 20.42 -31.83 5.63
N VAL A 77 19.24 -32.28 5.20
CA VAL A 77 18.10 -31.41 4.96
C VAL A 77 17.45 -31.07 6.31
N PRO A 78 17.22 -29.78 6.64
CA PRO A 78 16.56 -29.43 7.89
C PRO A 78 15.13 -29.98 7.94
N SER A 79 14.63 -30.31 9.13
CA SER A 79 13.28 -30.86 9.31
C SER A 79 12.16 -29.97 8.76
N SER A 80 12.40 -28.66 8.61
CA SER A 80 11.46 -27.72 8.00
C SER A 80 11.36 -27.88 6.47
N GLY A 81 12.33 -28.52 5.81
CA GLY A 81 12.33 -28.73 4.35
C GLY A 81 11.19 -29.60 3.86
N ALA A 82 10.63 -30.46 4.73
CA ALA A 82 9.46 -31.29 4.46
C ALA A 82 8.26 -30.92 5.36
N ALA A 83 8.25 -29.71 5.94
CA ALA A 83 7.18 -29.29 6.83
C ALA A 83 5.83 -29.27 6.10
N ARG A 84 4.81 -29.84 6.75
CA ARG A 84 3.43 -29.76 6.29
C ARG A 84 2.90 -28.34 6.48
N ARG A 85 1.85 -27.99 5.73
CA ARG A 85 1.17 -26.69 5.88
C ARG A 85 0.71 -26.52 7.33
N ASP A 86 1.12 -25.43 7.94
CA ASP A 86 0.64 -25.05 9.27
C ASP A 86 -0.87 -24.75 9.18
N ASN A 87 -1.66 -25.50 9.95
CA ASN A 87 -3.10 -25.34 10.06
C ASN A 87 -3.46 -24.81 11.45
N SER A 88 -2.79 -23.74 11.84
CA SER A 88 -3.09 -23.04 13.08
C SER A 88 -4.39 -22.24 12.93
N ARG A 89 -5.37 -22.50 13.82
CA ARG A 89 -6.63 -21.76 14.04
C ARG A 89 -7.84 -22.04 13.15
N LYS A 90 -7.78 -22.99 12.21
CA LYS A 90 -8.96 -23.35 11.41
C LYS A 90 -10.14 -23.86 12.26
N GLN A 91 -9.85 -24.59 13.34
CA GLN A 91 -10.89 -25.12 14.23
C GLN A 91 -11.57 -24.05 15.09
N THR A 92 -10.99 -22.85 15.19
CA THR A 92 -11.50 -21.77 16.06
C THR A 92 -12.19 -20.65 15.27
N ASP A 93 -12.48 -20.87 13.99
CA ASP A 93 -13.02 -19.83 13.10
C ASP A 93 -14.41 -19.33 13.53
N ARG A 94 -15.28 -20.25 13.98
CA ARG A 94 -16.61 -19.90 14.50
C ARG A 94 -16.58 -19.36 15.93
N HIS A 95 -15.41 -19.31 16.57
CA HIS A 95 -15.26 -18.84 17.94
C HIS A 95 -14.70 -17.42 17.93
N SER A 96 -15.54 -16.44 18.25
CA SER A 96 -15.12 -15.05 18.37
C SER A 96 -14.00 -14.90 19.40
N ARG A 97 -12.89 -14.31 18.96
CA ARG A 97 -11.72 -14.03 19.81
C ARG A 97 -11.76 -12.63 20.41
N THR A 98 -12.73 -11.82 20.01
CA THR A 98 -12.83 -10.41 20.39
C THR A 98 -13.14 -10.24 21.87
N GLY A 99 -13.65 -11.29 22.54
CA GLY A 99 -14.07 -11.24 23.95
C GLY A 99 -15.24 -10.29 24.19
N LYS A 100 -15.85 -9.80 23.10
CA LYS A 100 -17.03 -8.94 23.09
C LYS A 100 -18.20 -9.75 22.55
N ALA A 101 -19.31 -9.71 23.26
CA ALA A 101 -20.58 -10.26 22.82
C ALA A 101 -21.64 -9.15 22.90
N ASP A 102 -22.47 -9.07 21.87
CA ASP A 102 -23.57 -8.12 21.86
C ASP A 102 -24.70 -8.59 22.77
N THR A 103 -25.45 -7.64 23.33
CA THR A 103 -26.57 -7.95 24.23
C THR A 103 -27.88 -7.91 23.46
N GLY A 104 -28.86 -8.73 23.86
CA GLY A 104 -30.16 -8.78 23.21
C GLY A 104 -30.87 -7.42 23.15
N LYS A 105 -30.68 -6.55 24.15
CA LYS A 105 -31.21 -5.18 24.12
C LYS A 105 -30.62 -4.37 22.96
N ARG A 106 -29.29 -4.41 22.77
CA ARG A 106 -28.63 -3.64 21.70
C ARG A 106 -29.05 -4.14 20.32
N VAL A 107 -29.13 -5.46 20.14
CA VAL A 107 -29.61 -6.05 18.89
C VAL A 107 -31.04 -5.60 18.60
N ARG A 108 -31.94 -5.70 19.58
CA ARG A 108 -33.35 -5.32 19.43
C ARG A 108 -33.58 -3.84 19.15
N GLN A 109 -32.78 -2.96 19.73
CA GLN A 109 -32.89 -1.52 19.44
C GLN A 109 -32.36 -1.16 18.05
N GLY A 110 -31.39 -1.91 17.53
CA GLY A 110 -30.84 -1.67 16.18
C GLY A 110 -31.69 -2.28 15.07
N TRP A 111 -32.27 -3.45 15.29
CA TRP A 111 -32.93 -4.26 14.26
C TRP A 111 -34.43 -4.51 14.49
N GLY A 112 -34.98 -4.03 15.60
CA GLY A 112 -36.35 -4.34 16.01
C GLY A 112 -36.44 -5.58 16.92
N ASP A 113 -37.61 -5.78 17.52
CA ASP A 113 -37.93 -6.94 18.36
C ASP A 113 -39.28 -7.48 17.93
N ASP A 114 -39.37 -8.79 17.71
CA ASP A 114 -40.57 -9.49 17.23
C ASP A 114 -41.81 -9.20 18.10
N LYS A 115 -41.60 -8.82 19.37
CA LYS A 115 -42.66 -8.46 20.31
C LYS A 115 -43.36 -7.13 19.99
N LYS A 116 -42.73 -6.27 19.19
CA LYS A 116 -43.23 -4.93 18.84
C LYS A 116 -43.65 -4.82 17.38
N GLU A 117 -43.68 -5.93 16.65
CA GLU A 117 -44.00 -5.95 15.20
C GLU A 117 -45.31 -5.26 14.88
N LEU A 118 -46.39 -5.55 15.62
CA LEU A 118 -47.70 -4.92 15.39
C LEU A 118 -47.64 -3.38 15.46
N ALA A 119 -46.87 -2.82 16.40
CA ALA A 119 -46.73 -1.38 16.52
C ALA A 119 -45.91 -0.80 15.36
N SER A 120 -44.90 -1.54 14.88
CA SER A 120 -44.13 -1.16 13.70
C SER A 120 -44.96 -1.25 12.42
N GLU A 121 -45.82 -2.27 12.26
CA GLU A 121 -46.73 -2.42 11.12
C GLU A 121 -47.74 -1.27 11.07
N GLN A 122 -48.36 -0.93 12.21
CA GLN A 122 -49.29 0.20 12.30
C GLN A 122 -48.63 1.54 11.98
N ALA A 123 -47.41 1.77 12.47
CA ALA A 123 -46.66 2.97 12.16
C ALA A 123 -46.28 3.04 10.67
N ALA A 124 -45.84 1.91 10.09
CA ALA A 124 -45.50 1.82 8.69
C ALA A 124 -46.72 2.01 7.77
N GLU A 125 -47.89 1.50 8.16
CA GLU A 125 -49.16 1.73 7.45
C GLU A 125 -49.53 3.21 7.48
N ALA A 126 -49.44 3.86 8.65
CA ALA A 126 -49.67 5.30 8.78
C ALA A 126 -48.68 6.14 7.96
N ASP A 127 -47.40 5.75 7.92
CA ASP A 127 -46.38 6.41 7.10
C ASP A 127 -46.70 6.24 5.60
N ALA A 128 -47.14 5.06 5.17
CA ALA A 128 -47.55 4.81 3.78
C ALA A 128 -48.79 5.62 3.37
N GLU A 129 -49.78 5.74 4.27
CA GLU A 129 -50.94 6.61 4.06
C GLU A 129 -50.52 8.07 3.93
N ALA A 130 -49.63 8.55 4.82
CA ALA A 130 -49.09 9.91 4.74
C ALA A 130 -48.30 10.17 3.44
N GLU A 131 -47.55 9.18 2.93
CA GLU A 131 -46.89 9.29 1.62
C GLU A 131 -47.89 9.37 0.45
N ILE A 132 -48.99 8.61 0.49
CA ILE A 132 -50.05 8.68 -0.53
C ILE A 132 -50.75 10.05 -0.49
N GLU A 133 -51.00 10.59 0.70
CA GLU A 133 -51.56 11.92 0.87
C GLU A 133 -50.61 13.00 0.34
N ALA A 134 -49.32 12.93 0.68
CA ALA A 134 -48.29 13.83 0.16
C ALA A 134 -48.17 13.78 -1.37
N ASP A 135 -48.16 12.58 -1.97
CA ASP A 135 -48.14 12.40 -3.44
C ASP A 135 -49.43 12.92 -4.11
N SER A 136 -50.59 12.79 -3.45
CA SER A 136 -51.85 13.38 -3.92
C SER A 136 -51.83 14.91 -3.87
N GLU A 137 -51.26 15.49 -2.82
CA GLU A 137 -51.09 16.95 -2.69
C GLU A 137 -50.08 17.51 -3.69
N GLU A 138 -48.97 16.82 -3.93
CA GLU A 138 -48.01 17.17 -4.98
C GLU A 138 -48.67 17.11 -6.37
N LYS A 139 -49.43 16.05 -6.67
CA LYS A 139 -50.19 15.94 -7.94
C LYS A 139 -51.25 17.03 -8.10
N LYS A 140 -51.95 17.43 -7.03
CA LYS A 140 -52.90 18.56 -7.06
C LYS A 140 -52.20 19.90 -7.26
N SER A 141 -50.99 20.09 -6.70
CA SER A 141 -50.20 21.30 -6.88
C SER A 141 -49.65 21.48 -8.30
N ALA A 142 -49.42 20.38 -9.03
CA ALA A 142 -48.98 20.37 -10.42
C ALA A 142 -50.08 20.70 -11.45
N ILE A 143 -51.36 20.67 -11.07
CA ILE A 143 -52.51 20.95 -11.98
C ILE A 143 -52.92 22.44 -11.92
N LYS A 144 -51.99 23.35 -11.62
CA LYS A 144 -52.17 24.79 -11.93
C LYS A 144 -51.78 25.03 -13.39
N ASN A 145 -52.54 24.45 -14.30
CA ASN A 145 -52.38 24.69 -15.73
C ASN A 145 -52.93 26.09 -16.05
N ILE A 146 -52.04 27.08 -16.15
CA ILE A 146 -52.37 28.34 -16.83
C ILE A 146 -52.62 27.96 -18.29
N SER A 147 -53.75 28.38 -18.86
CA SER A 147 -54.04 28.11 -20.27
C SER A 147 -52.92 28.73 -21.14
N LEU A 148 -52.54 28.08 -22.23
CA LEU A 148 -51.49 28.60 -23.12
C LEU A 148 -51.81 30.03 -23.56
N GLU A 149 -53.09 30.32 -23.82
CA GLU A 149 -53.57 31.66 -24.16
C GLU A 149 -53.36 32.67 -23.04
N ASP A 150 -53.64 32.32 -21.79
CA ASP A 150 -53.45 33.23 -20.68
C ASP A 150 -51.95 33.43 -20.37
N TYR A 151 -51.12 32.41 -20.57
CA TYR A 151 -49.66 32.55 -20.52
C TYR A 151 -49.15 33.50 -21.60
N LEU A 152 -49.60 33.35 -22.85
CA LEU A 152 -49.25 34.28 -23.93
C LEU A 152 -49.70 35.70 -23.65
N LYS A 153 -50.91 35.90 -23.12
CA LYS A 153 -51.37 37.24 -22.69
C LYS A 153 -50.50 37.83 -21.59
N THR A 154 -50.03 37.02 -20.63
CA THR A 154 -49.08 37.52 -19.62
C THR A 154 -47.71 37.86 -20.20
N GLN A 155 -47.27 37.15 -21.24
CA GLN A 155 -46.03 37.42 -21.96
C GLN A 155 -46.16 38.67 -22.85
N ASP A 156 -47.29 38.87 -23.52
CA ASP A 156 -47.59 40.07 -24.33
C ASP A 156 -47.82 41.31 -23.45
N ALA A 157 -48.39 41.14 -22.26
CA ALA A 157 -48.54 42.20 -21.27
C ALA A 157 -47.22 42.52 -20.53
N SER A 158 -46.24 41.63 -20.60
CA SER A 158 -44.88 41.91 -20.14
C SER A 158 -44.25 42.86 -21.15
N ALA A 159 -44.30 44.15 -20.83
CA ALA A 159 -43.90 45.29 -21.64
C ALA A 159 -42.39 45.34 -21.97
N LEU A 160 -41.87 44.30 -22.61
CA LEU A 160 -40.47 44.19 -23.05
C LEU A 160 -40.25 44.90 -24.40
N ASP A 161 -41.29 45.11 -25.20
CA ASP A 161 -41.24 45.82 -26.50
C ASP A 161 -41.98 47.18 -26.50
N LYS A 162 -41.95 47.92 -25.37
CA LYS A 162 -42.34 49.34 -25.40
C LYS A 162 -41.19 50.18 -25.96
N HIS A 163 -41.27 50.54 -27.23
CA HIS A 163 -40.46 51.62 -27.78
C HIS A 163 -40.78 52.93 -27.03
N VAL A 164 -39.78 53.45 -26.30
CA VAL A 164 -39.88 54.71 -25.58
C VAL A 164 -39.88 55.86 -26.60
N GLU A 165 -41.03 56.51 -26.78
CA GLU A 165 -41.06 57.81 -27.48
C GLU A 165 -40.35 58.86 -26.63
N ALA A 166 -39.41 59.59 -27.24
CA ALA A 166 -38.63 60.62 -26.56
C ALA A 166 -39.51 61.78 -26.08
N LYS A 167 -39.80 61.82 -24.78
CA LYS A 167 -40.31 63.02 -24.11
C LYS A 167 -39.20 64.08 -24.02
N LYS A 168 -39.49 65.28 -24.53
CA LYS A 168 -38.64 66.47 -24.37
C LYS A 168 -38.49 66.79 -22.88
N VAL A 169 -37.25 66.92 -22.43
CA VAL A 169 -36.87 67.24 -21.06
C VAL A 169 -36.73 68.76 -20.93
N GLU A 170 -37.46 69.38 -20.00
CA GLU A 170 -37.13 70.71 -19.48
C GLU A 170 -36.09 70.58 -18.36
N PRO A 171 -35.07 71.47 -18.29
CA PRO A 171 -34.02 71.38 -17.28
C PRO A 171 -34.55 71.79 -15.90
N LEU A 172 -34.60 70.84 -14.96
CA LEU A 172 -34.91 71.08 -13.56
C LEU A 172 -33.63 71.42 -12.79
N GLU A 173 -33.35 72.71 -12.64
CA GLU A 173 -32.17 73.24 -11.91
C GLU A 173 -32.26 73.17 -10.37
N ASN A 174 -33.28 72.51 -9.80
CA ASN A 174 -33.53 72.54 -8.35
C ASN A 174 -34.00 71.18 -7.76
N ALA A 175 -33.27 70.09 -8.02
CA ALA A 175 -33.54 68.81 -7.36
C ALA A 175 -32.67 68.62 -6.11
N LYS A 176 -33.27 68.79 -4.92
CA LYS A 176 -32.68 68.36 -3.64
C LYS A 176 -32.63 66.83 -3.60
N LEU A 177 -31.44 66.30 -3.31
CA LEU A 177 -31.19 64.87 -3.10
C LEU A 177 -31.96 64.40 -1.85
N PHE A 178 -33.04 63.64 -2.04
CA PHE A 178 -33.71 62.95 -0.93
C PHE A 178 -33.02 61.61 -0.70
N VAL A 179 -32.15 61.57 0.30
CA VAL A 179 -31.56 60.31 0.79
C VAL A 179 -32.59 59.67 1.72
N LYS A 180 -32.92 58.41 1.44
CA LYS A 180 -33.84 57.63 2.27
C LYS A 180 -33.11 57.29 3.57
N GLU A 181 -33.47 57.96 4.66
CA GLU A 181 -33.00 57.63 6.00
C GLU A 181 -33.80 56.41 6.50
N GLU A 182 -33.12 55.28 6.67
CA GLU A 182 -33.66 54.08 7.28
C GLU A 182 -33.47 54.17 8.80
N GLU A 183 -34.52 54.54 9.53
CA GLU A 183 -34.52 54.50 10.98
C GLU A 183 -34.61 53.05 11.48
N VAL A 184 -33.58 52.60 12.19
CA VAL A 184 -33.53 51.29 12.84
C VAL A 184 -34.36 51.34 14.13
N PHE A 185 -35.61 50.87 14.06
CA PHE A 185 -36.58 51.02 15.15
C PHE A 185 -36.31 50.17 16.40
N VAL A 186 -35.35 49.23 16.38
CA VAL A 186 -34.91 48.47 17.58
C VAL A 186 -33.41 48.16 17.50
N ALA A 187 -32.66 48.55 18.54
CA ALA A 187 -31.25 48.22 18.65
C ALA A 187 -31.04 46.71 18.93
N PRO A 188 -30.23 45.98 18.15
CA PRO A 188 -29.96 44.56 18.40
C PRO A 188 -29.10 44.38 19.66
N THR A 189 -29.69 43.80 20.72
CA THR A 189 -29.05 43.67 22.05
C THR A 189 -28.07 42.50 22.18
N LYS A 190 -27.71 41.81 21.09
CA LYS A 190 -26.75 40.70 21.15
C LYS A 190 -25.89 40.60 19.91
N VAL A 191 -24.68 41.18 20.00
CA VAL A 191 -23.62 41.01 19.02
C VAL A 191 -23.08 39.58 19.14
N LYS A 192 -23.44 38.71 18.20
CA LYS A 192 -22.75 37.41 18.05
C LYS A 192 -21.34 37.68 17.55
N THR A 193 -20.34 37.43 18.39
CA THR A 193 -18.93 37.43 17.98
C THR A 193 -18.71 36.31 16.97
N THR A 194 -18.54 36.67 15.70
CA THR A 194 -18.11 35.76 14.64
C THR A 194 -16.67 35.34 14.94
N LYS A 195 -16.50 34.10 15.39
CA LYS A 195 -15.18 33.49 15.52
C LYS A 195 -14.69 33.21 14.10
N SER A 196 -13.91 34.13 13.52
CA SER A 196 -13.28 33.96 12.22
C SER A 196 -12.25 32.83 12.31
N LYS A 197 -12.70 31.60 12.05
CA LYS A 197 -11.77 30.52 11.72
C LYS A 197 -11.16 30.89 10.38
N GLN A 198 -9.87 31.25 10.41
CA GLN A 198 -9.07 31.44 9.21
C GLN A 198 -9.18 30.18 8.35
N LEU A 199 -9.86 30.31 7.22
CA LEU A 199 -10.00 29.23 6.25
C LEU A 199 -8.59 28.85 5.79
N LYS A 200 -8.26 27.57 5.89
CA LYS A 200 -6.98 27.04 5.37
C LYS A 200 -6.95 27.33 3.88
N THR A 201 -6.10 28.27 3.49
CA THR A 201 -5.86 28.57 2.08
C THR A 201 -5.12 27.39 1.46
N LYS A 202 -5.52 27.00 0.25
CA LYS A 202 -4.81 25.98 -0.51
C LYS A 202 -3.44 26.55 -0.89
N GLN A 203 -2.37 26.02 -0.30
CA GLN A 203 -1.02 26.25 -0.80
C GLN A 203 -0.83 25.36 -2.02
N PHE A 204 -0.77 25.98 -3.20
CA PHE A 204 -0.35 25.31 -4.41
C PHE A 204 1.17 25.15 -4.32
N LEU A 205 1.65 23.91 -4.35
CA LEU A 205 3.05 23.62 -4.59
C LEU A 205 3.24 23.54 -6.10
N ASP A 206 3.87 24.55 -6.67
CA ASP A 206 4.34 24.50 -8.05
C ASP A 206 5.62 23.66 -8.06
N PHE A 207 5.58 22.49 -8.70
CA PHE A 207 6.75 21.66 -8.87
C PHE A 207 7.02 21.45 -10.36
N ASP A 208 8.22 21.85 -10.78
CA ASP A 208 8.73 21.54 -12.11
C ASP A 208 9.20 20.09 -12.14
N VAL A 209 8.42 19.25 -12.82
CA VAL A 209 8.81 17.85 -13.06
C VAL A 209 9.85 17.82 -14.17
N SER A 210 11.12 17.81 -13.80
CA SER A 210 12.20 17.41 -14.71
C SER A 210 12.25 15.89 -14.75
N PHE A 211 11.65 15.29 -15.78
CA PHE A 211 11.87 13.88 -16.08
C PHE A 211 13.29 13.72 -16.63
N LYS A 212 14.22 13.30 -15.78
CA LYS A 212 15.47 12.74 -16.27
C LYS A 212 15.18 11.32 -16.73
N ASP A 213 14.82 11.20 -18.01
CA ASP A 213 14.97 9.92 -18.70
C ASP A 213 16.41 9.46 -18.48
N ASN A 214 16.54 8.21 -18.01
CA ASN A 214 17.82 7.60 -17.68
C ASN A 214 18.79 7.70 -18.87
N ASN A 215 19.56 8.78 -18.92
CA ASN A 215 20.76 8.88 -19.73
C ASN A 215 21.84 8.04 -19.07
N SER A 216 21.67 6.72 -19.17
CA SER A 216 22.73 5.74 -18.94
C SER A 216 23.74 5.88 -20.07
N GLN A 217 24.62 6.88 -19.95
CA GLN A 217 25.85 6.91 -20.72
C GLN A 217 26.80 5.84 -20.16
N GLY A 218 27.01 4.80 -20.97
CA GLY A 218 28.26 4.05 -20.96
C GLY A 218 28.22 2.68 -20.28
N ARG A 219 27.75 1.65 -21.01
CA ARG A 219 28.40 0.33 -21.08
C ARG A 219 27.86 -0.54 -22.23
N PRO A 220 28.73 -1.23 -22.99
CA PRO A 220 28.39 -1.78 -24.28
C PRO A 220 27.52 -3.04 -24.21
N ARG A 221 26.55 -3.06 -25.12
CA ARG A 221 25.64 -4.16 -25.45
C ARG A 221 26.41 -5.43 -25.84
N ARG A 222 26.01 -6.58 -25.30
CA ARG A 222 26.27 -7.89 -25.89
C ARG A 222 24.95 -8.64 -26.04
N ASN A 223 24.58 -8.78 -27.31
CA ASN A 223 23.81 -9.84 -27.96
C ASN A 223 22.67 -10.48 -27.15
N PHE A 224 21.46 -10.03 -27.46
CA PHE A 224 20.24 -10.78 -27.21
C PHE A 224 19.85 -11.45 -28.52
N ASP A 225 20.19 -12.72 -28.66
CA ASP A 225 19.56 -13.64 -29.61
C ASP A 225 19.49 -15.03 -28.96
N ASN A 226 18.33 -15.65 -29.17
CA ASN A 226 17.99 -17.05 -29.00
C ASN A 226 17.66 -17.60 -27.61
N ASP A 227 16.34 -17.70 -27.41
CA ASP A 227 15.62 -18.97 -27.33
C ASP A 227 15.83 -19.88 -26.10
N ASN A 228 14.75 -19.87 -25.31
CA ASN A 228 13.96 -21.08 -25.07
C ASN A 228 14.62 -22.14 -24.16
N ARG A 229 14.20 -22.12 -22.89
CA ARG A 229 13.42 -23.21 -22.26
C ARG A 229 13.43 -23.06 -20.74
N ASN A 230 12.24 -22.78 -20.22
CA ASN A 230 11.65 -23.53 -19.11
C ASN A 230 12.39 -23.48 -17.74
N ARG A 231 11.82 -22.74 -16.77
CA ARG A 231 11.38 -23.29 -15.46
C ARG A 231 10.95 -22.19 -14.50
N ASN A 232 9.63 -22.09 -14.36
CA ASN A 232 8.88 -22.04 -13.11
C ASN A 232 9.73 -22.20 -11.82
N ASN A 233 9.83 -21.17 -10.98
CA ASN A 233 9.41 -21.23 -9.57
C ASN A 233 9.77 -19.97 -8.77
N ASN A 234 8.72 -19.33 -8.27
CA ASN A 234 8.56 -18.74 -6.93
C ASN A 234 9.82 -18.56 -6.08
N ASN A 235 10.27 -17.31 -5.99
CA ASN A 235 11.16 -16.86 -4.93
C ASN A 235 10.32 -16.40 -3.72
N ARG A 236 10.46 -17.12 -2.61
CA ARG A 236 9.94 -16.76 -1.29
C ARG A 236 11.09 -16.25 -0.42
N ASN A 237 10.75 -15.27 0.42
CA ASN A 237 11.32 -14.94 1.75
C ASN A 237 12.17 -13.68 1.88
N ASN A 238 11.67 -12.75 2.68
CA ASN A 238 12.36 -12.22 3.88
C ASN A 238 11.27 -11.56 4.75
N ASP A 239 11.18 -11.67 6.08
CA ASP A 239 12.29 -11.55 7.01
C ASP A 239 11.89 -12.07 8.41
N SER A 240 12.85 -12.70 9.07
CA SER A 240 12.80 -13.07 10.49
C SER A 240 13.55 -12.02 11.30
N ARG A 241 13.02 -11.60 12.45
CA ARG A 241 13.85 -11.04 13.54
C ARG A 241 13.52 -11.69 14.88
N ARG A 242 14.50 -12.49 15.36
CA ARG A 242 14.88 -12.78 16.77
C ARG A 242 14.62 -11.57 17.68
N GLY A 243 14.27 -11.64 18.97
CA GLY A 243 14.32 -12.69 19.99
C GLY A 243 14.68 -12.04 21.35
N GLY A 244 14.03 -12.41 22.46
CA GLY A 244 14.46 -12.05 23.84
C GLY A 244 13.33 -11.89 24.88
N LYS A 245 13.22 -12.84 25.84
CA LYS A 245 12.38 -12.81 27.07
C LYS A 245 13.30 -12.43 28.27
N ALA A 246 13.06 -11.37 29.07
CA ALA A 246 12.28 -11.25 30.34
C ALA A 246 13.20 -10.92 31.56
N PRO A 247 12.76 -10.45 32.78
CA PRO A 247 11.67 -9.52 33.18
C PRO A 247 11.97 -8.51 34.38
N ARG A 248 11.02 -7.56 34.66
CA ARG A 248 10.76 -6.72 35.90
C ARG A 248 11.75 -5.56 36.24
N LYS A 249 11.44 -4.38 36.80
CA LYS A 249 10.29 -3.68 37.46
C LYS A 249 10.53 -2.13 37.33
N PRO A 250 9.59 -1.23 37.73
CA PRO A 250 9.50 0.15 37.22
C PRO A 250 10.30 1.18 38.02
N LYS A 251 10.74 2.26 37.34
CA LYS A 251 11.10 3.51 38.01
C LYS A 251 10.61 4.73 37.21
N THR A 252 9.78 5.47 37.92
CA THR A 252 9.23 6.82 37.78
C THR A 252 9.99 7.88 36.97
N ASN A 253 9.17 8.70 36.29
CA ASN A 253 9.27 10.13 35.97
C ASN A 253 10.50 10.67 35.24
N SER A 254 10.26 11.13 34.00
CA SER A 254 10.86 12.34 33.45
C SER A 254 10.12 12.79 32.20
N ASN A 255 9.32 13.85 32.35
CA ASN A 255 8.96 14.89 31.39
C ASN A 255 9.10 14.57 29.89
N GLY A 256 7.95 14.42 29.23
CA GLY A 256 7.81 14.45 27.78
C GLY A 256 6.38 14.79 27.42
N ASN A 257 6.18 15.98 26.87
CA ASN A 257 4.92 16.61 26.51
C ASN A 257 4.03 15.68 25.66
N ALA A 258 2.82 15.35 26.14
CA ALA A 258 1.85 14.53 25.42
C ALA A 258 0.99 15.42 24.51
N VAL A 259 1.41 15.61 23.27
CA VAL A 259 0.49 15.99 22.19
C VAL A 259 -0.18 14.71 21.72
N GLU A 260 -1.47 14.60 22.02
CA GLU A 260 -2.37 13.54 21.61
C GLU A 260 -2.16 13.19 20.11
N LYS A 261 -1.83 11.92 19.85
CA LYS A 261 -2.01 11.29 18.54
C LYS A 261 -3.06 10.21 18.67
N ASP A 262 -4.29 10.65 18.88
CA ASP A 262 -5.47 9.86 18.54
C ASP A 262 -6.27 10.66 17.53
N ASN A 263 -6.37 10.12 16.33
CA ASN A 263 -7.47 10.33 15.39
C ASN A 263 -7.37 9.21 14.35
N SER A 264 -7.88 8.04 14.72
CA SER A 264 -8.40 7.08 13.76
C SER A 264 -9.50 7.81 12.98
N ILE A 265 -9.22 8.18 11.74
CA ILE A 265 -10.23 8.72 10.83
C ILE A 265 -11.27 7.61 10.61
N ASP A 266 -12.49 7.86 11.05
CA ASP A 266 -13.62 6.96 10.82
C ASP A 266 -14.03 7.05 9.35
N THR A 267 -13.64 6.04 8.57
CA THR A 267 -13.91 5.96 7.13
C THR A 267 -15.36 5.58 6.82
N MET A 268 -16.22 5.33 7.83
CA MET A 268 -17.61 4.92 7.60
C MET A 268 -18.55 6.07 7.21
N ASN A 269 -18.11 7.33 7.33
CA ASN A 269 -18.90 8.51 6.98
C ASN A 269 -18.32 9.33 5.80
N LEU A 270 -17.42 8.73 5.01
CA LEU A 270 -16.96 9.38 3.78
C LEU A 270 -17.97 9.12 2.66
N PRO A 271 -18.48 10.16 1.98
CA PRO A 271 -19.38 9.97 0.84
C PRO A 271 -18.61 9.25 -0.28
N THR A 272 -19.07 8.06 -0.65
CA THR A 272 -18.58 7.35 -1.82
C THR A 272 -19.10 8.07 -3.07
N LEU A 273 -18.20 8.72 -3.80
CA LEU A 273 -18.50 9.24 -5.14
C LEU A 273 -18.73 8.04 -6.06
N ALA A 274 -19.97 7.92 -6.55
CA ALA A 274 -20.31 7.16 -7.74
C ALA A 274 -19.96 7.98 -9.00
#